data_AF-A0A916Q4S2-F1
#
_entry.id   AF-A0A916Q4S2-F1
#
_cell.length_a   1.000
_cell.length_b   1.000
_cell.length_c   1.000
_cell.angle_alpha   90.00
_cell.angle_beta   90.00
_cell.angle_gamma   90.00
#
_symmetry.space_group_name_H-M   'P 1'
#
loop_
_entity.id
_entity.type
_entity.pdbx_description
1 polymer ?
#
loop_
_entity_poly.entity_id
_entity_poly.type
_entity_poly.pdbx_seq_one_letter_code
_entity_poly.pdbx_strand_id
1 'polypeptide(L)'
;MGTLRIGSSGTEVVDLQKALIKIGFAPSLTSGKFDTATRDAVVKFQKSRVWLVADGIVGPISQMEIDYAVEDIDGETALKSVASGTTSLNISAINDNRPLAKKVQKKLNALGLYPGGKLIDGDFGSRSQKALIDFCQSQGISSSSPIQLSPSIANSLSATLQIPEILTVRGKDTSQILKKYKDIEQFVGASDAKLAFLDFGVEVTAYKTHIPEYPSRLAVTASIPEPTSSHSSLKFSPYPARGTLASIDTNTLKFLDAGITEACVVIGQINSGKLETTWLGKNALTSDECLSATKIIPILNVLCQLGNKLPSDLDNLSIQNQGTVDQTIRFPSALIDVVSYRKGVPHSNGLAKTFKLFSTPDQIESWIRGQTGNKDPNLNFEGPYGPFDFINLPEIVNLENNEKPLISEGNSLSKDNDISVYDLARLMSMIGWHQLLTPSGLQLENVEWKGLESFITALGTDTARYIDVAIETLGLVNVISSPVILSKLGYGNEALVYVAFVQFVDEHIPGSPKLRTFTIALRTDKNPPDASQAIPSDTKMAAAVTEIVRRIVTEEAF
;
A
#
# COMPACT_ATOMS: atom_id res chain seq x y z
N MET A 1 -11.66 -8.89 -26.38
CA MET A 1 -12.08 -10.11 -25.66
C MET A 1 -13.44 -9.85 -25.04
N GLY A 2 -14.34 -10.83 -25.09
CA GLY A 2 -15.67 -10.74 -24.47
C GLY A 2 -15.63 -11.13 -22.99
N THR A 3 -16.61 -10.65 -22.23
CA THR A 3 -16.82 -11.02 -20.83
C THR A 3 -17.32 -12.47 -20.72
N LEU A 4 -16.66 -13.31 -19.90
CA LEU A 4 -17.08 -14.69 -19.64
C LEU A 4 -17.88 -14.78 -18.33
N ARG A 5 -18.96 -15.55 -18.36
CA ARG A 5 -19.88 -15.74 -17.22
C ARG A 5 -20.65 -17.05 -17.38
N ILE A 6 -21.46 -17.41 -16.38
CA ILE A 6 -22.34 -18.58 -16.47
C ILE A 6 -23.11 -18.58 -17.81
N GLY A 7 -23.06 -19.72 -18.50
CA GLY A 7 -23.68 -19.90 -19.81
C GLY A 7 -22.76 -19.62 -21.01
N SER A 8 -21.62 -18.96 -20.81
CA SER A 8 -20.56 -18.88 -21.83
C SER A 8 -20.04 -20.29 -22.17
N SER A 9 -19.64 -20.51 -23.42
CA SER A 9 -19.02 -21.76 -23.86
C SER A 9 -18.10 -21.52 -25.05
N GLY A 10 -17.10 -22.37 -25.24
CA GLY A 10 -16.17 -22.28 -26.36
C GLY A 10 -14.72 -22.42 -25.92
N THR A 11 -13.81 -22.16 -26.87
CA THR A 11 -12.36 -22.24 -26.65
C THR A 11 -11.87 -21.27 -25.58
N GLU A 12 -12.46 -20.07 -25.50
CA GLU A 12 -12.11 -19.07 -24.50
C GLU A 12 -12.40 -19.57 -23.07
N VAL A 13 -13.46 -20.37 -22.90
CA VAL A 13 -13.77 -20.98 -21.60
C VAL A 13 -12.81 -22.12 -21.28
N VAL A 14 -12.42 -22.92 -22.28
CA VAL A 14 -11.38 -23.96 -22.08
C VAL A 14 -10.07 -23.31 -21.64
N ASP A 15 -9.67 -22.21 -22.27
CA ASP A 15 -8.43 -21.51 -21.95
C ASP A 15 -8.49 -20.86 -20.57
N LEU A 16 -9.62 -20.23 -20.20
CA LEU A 16 -9.85 -19.76 -18.84
C LEU A 16 -9.73 -20.90 -17.82
N GLN A 17 -10.38 -22.05 -18.06
CA GLN A 17 -10.34 -23.18 -17.14
C GLN A 17 -8.92 -23.74 -16.98
N LYS A 18 -8.14 -23.85 -18.06
CA LYS A 18 -6.73 -24.24 -18.02
C LYS A 18 -5.87 -23.23 -17.25
N ALA A 19 -6.09 -21.94 -17.49
CA ALA A 19 -5.39 -20.87 -16.78
C ALA A 19 -5.67 -20.95 -15.27
N LEU A 20 -6.95 -21.04 -14.88
CA LEU A 20 -7.37 -21.20 -13.49
C LEU A 20 -6.75 -22.43 -12.82
N ILE A 21 -6.71 -23.59 -13.51
CA ILE A 21 -6.01 -24.78 -13.00
C ILE A 21 -4.53 -24.49 -12.74
N LYS A 22 -3.86 -23.87 -13.72
CA LYS A 22 -2.43 -23.54 -13.63
C LYS A 22 -2.11 -22.61 -12.47
N ILE A 23 -2.99 -21.65 -12.18
CA ILE A 23 -2.82 -20.70 -11.06
C ILE A 23 -3.44 -21.21 -9.74
N GLY A 24 -3.87 -22.48 -9.67
CA GLY A 24 -4.30 -23.14 -8.43
C GLY A 24 -5.80 -23.00 -8.08
N PHE A 25 -6.60 -22.42 -8.97
CA PHE A 25 -8.06 -22.23 -8.79
C PHE A 25 -8.85 -23.21 -9.68
N ALA A 26 -8.55 -24.50 -9.59
CA ALA A 26 -9.12 -25.49 -10.49
C ALA A 26 -10.66 -25.59 -10.39
N PRO A 27 -11.41 -25.47 -11.52
CA PRO A 27 -12.77 -25.96 -11.61
C PRO A 27 -12.77 -27.49 -11.71
N SER A 28 -13.94 -28.11 -11.54
CA SER A 28 -14.05 -29.58 -11.54
C SER A 28 -13.70 -30.23 -12.88
N LEU A 29 -13.92 -29.56 -14.02
CA LEU A 29 -13.66 -30.07 -15.36
C LEU A 29 -13.26 -28.94 -16.33
N THR A 30 -12.40 -29.24 -17.31
CA THR A 30 -12.12 -28.36 -18.46
C THR A 30 -13.09 -28.65 -19.61
N SER A 31 -14.38 -28.41 -19.38
CA SER A 31 -15.46 -28.80 -20.30
C SER A 31 -15.67 -27.83 -21.47
N GLY A 32 -15.06 -26.63 -21.42
CA GLY A 32 -15.38 -25.54 -22.34
C GLY A 32 -16.78 -24.93 -22.12
N LYS A 33 -17.45 -25.27 -21.02
CA LYS A 33 -18.70 -24.66 -20.56
C LYS A 33 -18.46 -23.93 -19.25
N PHE A 34 -18.88 -22.68 -19.18
CA PHE A 34 -18.79 -21.87 -17.97
C PHE A 34 -19.98 -22.22 -17.09
N ASP A 35 -19.81 -23.30 -16.32
CA ASP A 35 -20.78 -23.83 -15.38
C ASP A 35 -20.59 -23.24 -13.97
N THR A 36 -21.37 -23.74 -12.99
CA THR A 36 -21.28 -23.29 -11.60
C THR A 36 -19.91 -23.57 -11.00
N ALA A 37 -19.27 -24.70 -11.33
CA ALA A 37 -17.92 -25.02 -10.85
C ALA A 37 -16.88 -24.03 -11.39
N THR A 38 -16.99 -23.64 -12.66
CA THR A 38 -16.14 -22.61 -13.26
C THR A 38 -16.38 -21.24 -12.60
N ARG A 39 -17.65 -20.88 -12.37
CA ARG A 39 -18.00 -19.64 -11.66
C ARG A 39 -17.44 -19.61 -10.25
N ASP A 40 -17.54 -20.70 -9.49
CA ASP A 40 -17.05 -20.77 -8.13
C ASP A 40 -15.52 -20.71 -8.06
N ALA A 41 -14.82 -21.31 -9.05
CA ALA A 41 -13.38 -21.14 -9.22
C ALA A 41 -12.99 -19.68 -9.49
N VAL A 42 -13.72 -18.98 -10.37
CA VAL A 42 -13.52 -17.55 -10.63
C VAL A 42 -13.78 -16.71 -9.38
N VAL A 43 -14.85 -16.98 -8.63
CA VAL A 43 -15.15 -16.28 -7.37
C VAL A 43 -14.03 -16.49 -6.36
N LYS A 44 -13.51 -17.72 -6.20
CA LYS A 44 -12.37 -17.99 -5.31
C LYS A 44 -11.13 -17.20 -5.72
N PHE A 45 -10.84 -17.16 -7.03
CA PHE A 45 -9.75 -16.34 -7.57
C PHE A 45 -9.96 -14.85 -7.25
N GLN A 46 -11.13 -14.29 -7.57
CA GLN A 46 -11.43 -12.88 -7.31
C GLN A 46 -11.37 -12.54 -5.81
N LYS A 47 -11.89 -13.41 -4.93
CA LYS A 47 -11.77 -13.22 -3.47
C LYS A 47 -10.32 -13.23 -2.98
N SER A 48 -9.42 -13.94 -3.66
CA SER A 48 -7.97 -13.91 -3.37
C SER A 48 -7.27 -12.61 -3.83
N ARG A 49 -8.02 -11.67 -4.41
CA ARG A 49 -7.56 -10.42 -5.03
C ARG A 49 -8.48 -9.29 -4.57
N VAL A 50 -8.19 -8.67 -3.42
CA VAL A 50 -9.05 -7.66 -2.75
C VAL A 50 -9.49 -6.50 -3.66
N TRP A 51 -8.68 -6.17 -4.68
CA TRP A 51 -8.98 -5.11 -5.64
C TRP A 51 -9.98 -5.53 -6.74
N LEU A 52 -10.25 -6.83 -6.90
CA LEU A 52 -11.26 -7.35 -7.82
C LEU A 52 -12.64 -7.39 -7.16
N VAL A 53 -13.67 -7.18 -7.99
CA VAL A 53 -15.05 -7.47 -7.60
C VAL A 53 -15.26 -8.97 -7.70
N ALA A 54 -15.70 -9.61 -6.63
CA ALA A 54 -15.92 -11.06 -6.56
C ALA A 54 -17.33 -11.46 -7.05
N ASP A 55 -17.67 -11.09 -8.28
CA ASP A 55 -18.98 -11.33 -8.91
C ASP A 55 -19.09 -12.66 -9.68
N GLY A 56 -17.98 -13.38 -9.86
CA GLY A 56 -17.91 -14.60 -10.67
C GLY A 56 -17.91 -14.35 -12.17
N ILE A 57 -17.68 -13.11 -12.60
CA ILE A 57 -17.64 -12.67 -13.99
C ILE A 57 -16.19 -12.35 -14.38
N VAL A 58 -15.71 -12.97 -15.46
CA VAL A 58 -14.38 -12.67 -16.01
C VAL A 58 -14.50 -11.53 -17.01
N GLY A 59 -14.42 -10.31 -16.48
CA GLY A 59 -14.21 -9.09 -17.26
C GLY A 59 -12.73 -8.82 -17.56
N PRO A 60 -12.40 -7.70 -18.23
CA PRO A 60 -11.03 -7.38 -18.65
C PRO A 60 -10.00 -7.34 -17.52
N ILE A 61 -10.38 -6.84 -16.33
CA ILE A 61 -9.46 -6.77 -15.17
C ILE A 61 -9.22 -8.17 -14.59
N SER A 62 -10.27 -8.98 -14.41
CA SER A 62 -10.12 -10.38 -13.98
C SER A 62 -9.24 -11.17 -14.95
N GLN A 63 -9.44 -11.01 -16.26
CA GLN A 63 -8.63 -11.68 -17.28
C GLN A 63 -7.17 -11.25 -17.21
N MET A 64 -6.89 -9.95 -17.11
CA MET A 64 -5.54 -9.42 -16.98
C MET A 64 -4.79 -10.00 -15.78
N GLU A 65 -5.47 -10.13 -14.63
CA GLU A 65 -4.88 -10.71 -13.42
C GLU A 65 -4.61 -12.21 -13.54
N ILE A 66 -5.47 -12.95 -14.24
CA ILE A 66 -5.25 -14.37 -14.54
C ILE A 66 -4.05 -14.52 -15.47
N ASP A 67 -3.98 -13.74 -16.54
CA ASP A 67 -2.89 -13.78 -17.52
C ASP A 67 -1.55 -13.42 -16.85
N TYR A 68 -1.53 -12.41 -15.99
CA TYR A 68 -0.34 -12.03 -15.23
C TYR A 68 0.15 -13.16 -14.32
N ALA A 69 -0.77 -13.84 -13.61
CA ALA A 69 -0.43 -14.96 -12.74
C ALA A 69 0.10 -16.17 -13.52
N VAL A 70 -0.46 -16.46 -14.70
CA VAL A 70 0.04 -17.50 -15.62
C VAL A 70 1.43 -17.14 -16.14
N GLU A 71 1.63 -15.90 -16.58
CA GLU A 71 2.90 -15.41 -17.12
C GLU A 71 4.03 -15.48 -16.09
N ASP A 72 3.74 -15.24 -14.80
CA ASP A 72 4.75 -15.37 -13.75
C ASP A 72 5.21 -16.82 -13.54
N ILE A 73 4.29 -17.78 -13.58
CA ILE A 73 4.58 -19.22 -13.50
C ILE A 73 5.42 -19.66 -14.72
N ASP A 74 5.05 -19.19 -15.92
CA ASP A 74 5.79 -19.51 -17.14
C ASP A 74 7.20 -18.92 -17.14
N GLY A 75 7.34 -17.68 -16.68
CA GLY A 75 8.65 -17.03 -16.54
C GLY A 75 9.56 -17.75 -15.54
N GLU A 76 9.03 -18.19 -14.41
CA GLU A 76 9.77 -19.01 -13.44
C GLU A 76 10.22 -20.34 -14.04
N THR A 77 9.32 -21.02 -14.77
CA THR A 77 9.63 -22.29 -15.45
C THR A 77 10.71 -22.11 -16.51
N ALA A 78 10.63 -21.05 -17.32
CA ALA A 78 11.61 -20.72 -18.33
C ALA A 78 12.99 -20.40 -17.71
N LEU A 79 13.03 -19.62 -16.62
CA LEU A 79 14.28 -19.29 -15.95
C LEU A 79 14.96 -20.54 -15.37
N LYS A 80 14.18 -21.45 -14.76
CA LYS A 80 14.68 -22.75 -14.28
C LYS A 80 15.24 -23.61 -15.42
N SER A 81 14.57 -23.63 -16.57
CA SER A 81 15.06 -24.34 -17.76
C SER A 81 16.44 -23.82 -18.18
N VAL A 82 16.62 -22.49 -18.27
CA VAL A 82 17.93 -21.88 -18.57
C VAL A 82 18.97 -22.24 -17.51
N ALA A 83 18.61 -22.18 -16.23
CA ALA A 83 19.51 -22.50 -15.11
C ALA A 83 20.00 -23.96 -15.13
N SER A 84 19.15 -24.90 -15.57
CA SER A 84 19.49 -26.33 -15.68
C SER A 84 20.11 -26.74 -17.03
N GLY A 85 20.06 -25.86 -18.02
CA GLY A 85 20.52 -26.13 -19.38
C GLY A 85 22.02 -25.93 -19.57
N THR A 86 22.46 -26.10 -20.82
CA THR A 86 23.87 -25.88 -21.23
C THR A 86 24.05 -24.68 -22.16
N THR A 87 22.96 -24.09 -22.65
CA THR A 87 22.97 -23.04 -23.68
C THR A 87 22.76 -21.68 -23.05
N SER A 88 23.58 -20.70 -23.46
CA SER A 88 23.38 -19.29 -23.09
C SER A 88 22.42 -18.63 -24.07
N LEU A 89 21.48 -17.83 -23.55
CA LEU A 89 20.52 -17.09 -24.37
C LEU A 89 21.04 -15.68 -24.67
N ASN A 90 21.03 -15.30 -25.94
CA ASN A 90 21.26 -13.92 -26.34
C ASN A 90 20.02 -13.05 -26.12
N ILE A 91 20.15 -11.73 -26.29
CA ILE A 91 19.06 -10.77 -26.05
C ILE A 91 17.82 -11.05 -26.91
N SER A 92 18.00 -11.43 -28.18
CA SER A 92 16.87 -11.76 -29.06
C SER A 92 16.06 -12.93 -28.49
N ALA A 93 16.73 -14.01 -28.09
CA ALA A 93 16.07 -15.18 -27.51
C ALA A 93 15.37 -14.88 -26.18
N ILE A 94 15.89 -13.94 -25.39
CA ILE A 94 15.21 -13.46 -24.17
C ILE A 94 13.95 -12.67 -24.55
N ASN A 95 14.03 -11.77 -25.52
CA ASN A 95 12.89 -10.97 -25.99
C ASN A 95 11.78 -11.81 -26.65
N ASP A 96 12.17 -12.87 -27.38
CA ASP A 96 11.24 -13.83 -27.97
C ASP A 96 10.48 -14.64 -26.89
N ASN A 97 11.00 -14.68 -25.66
CA ASN A 97 10.38 -15.29 -24.49
C ASN A 97 9.97 -14.23 -23.45
N ARG A 98 8.89 -13.53 -23.72
CA ARG A 98 8.35 -12.46 -22.87
C ARG A 98 8.17 -12.85 -21.38
N PRO A 99 7.63 -14.03 -21.02
CA PRO A 99 7.57 -14.48 -19.63
C PRO A 99 8.96 -14.56 -18.96
N LEU A 100 9.96 -15.12 -19.64
CA LEU A 100 11.34 -15.16 -19.15
C LEU A 100 11.91 -13.76 -18.96
N ALA A 101 11.75 -12.87 -19.96
CA ALA A 101 12.25 -11.50 -19.89
C ALA A 101 11.69 -10.75 -18.68
N LYS A 102 10.37 -10.79 -18.47
CA LYS A 102 9.73 -10.21 -17.28
C LYS A 102 10.22 -10.85 -16.00
N LYS A 103 10.43 -12.16 -15.97
CA LYS A 103 10.92 -12.83 -14.77
C LYS A 103 12.32 -12.37 -14.39
N VAL A 104 13.21 -12.22 -15.36
CA VAL A 104 14.56 -11.66 -15.13
C VAL A 104 14.46 -10.21 -14.65
N GLN A 105 13.62 -9.37 -15.27
CA GLN A 105 13.37 -7.99 -14.80
C GLN A 105 12.85 -7.96 -13.35
N LYS A 106 11.88 -8.82 -12.99
CA LYS A 106 11.37 -8.95 -11.61
C LYS A 106 12.48 -9.32 -10.61
N LYS A 107 13.32 -10.30 -10.97
CA LYS A 107 14.46 -10.71 -10.12
C LYS A 107 15.46 -9.57 -9.94
N LEU A 108 15.80 -8.85 -11.01
CA LEU A 108 16.69 -7.68 -10.92
C LEU A 108 16.07 -6.52 -10.14
N ASN A 109 14.76 -6.33 -10.23
CA ASN A 109 14.03 -5.34 -9.44
C ASN A 109 14.02 -5.68 -7.95
N ALA A 110 13.77 -6.95 -7.61
CA ALA A 110 13.82 -7.42 -6.23
C ALA A 110 15.20 -7.22 -5.57
N LEU A 111 16.27 -7.14 -6.38
CA LEU A 111 17.65 -6.84 -5.95
C LEU A 111 18.00 -5.34 -6.00
N GLY A 112 17.04 -4.45 -6.32
CA GLY A 112 17.23 -3.00 -6.42
C GLY A 112 17.99 -2.50 -7.66
N LEU A 113 18.31 -3.40 -8.59
CA LEU A 113 19.06 -3.08 -9.82
C LEU A 113 18.17 -2.64 -10.99
N TYR A 114 16.87 -2.92 -10.93
CA TYR A 114 15.91 -2.57 -11.97
C TYR A 114 14.65 -1.91 -11.36
N PRO A 115 14.05 -0.91 -12.00
CA PRO A 115 12.82 -0.31 -11.47
C PRO A 115 11.61 -1.25 -11.68
N GLY A 116 10.64 -1.18 -10.77
CA GLY A 116 9.45 -2.02 -10.81
C GLY A 116 8.31 -1.45 -11.65
N GLY A 117 7.10 -1.92 -11.36
CA GLY A 117 5.88 -1.44 -11.97
C GLY A 117 5.83 -1.65 -13.49
N LYS A 118 5.50 -0.59 -14.23
CA LYS A 118 5.34 -0.65 -15.71
C LYS A 118 6.63 -0.93 -16.48
N LEU A 119 7.79 -0.80 -15.84
CA LEU A 119 9.09 -1.14 -16.46
C LEU A 119 9.34 -2.65 -16.53
N ILE A 120 8.54 -3.46 -15.83
CA ILE A 120 8.51 -4.92 -15.98
C ILE A 120 7.65 -5.26 -17.19
N ASP A 121 8.16 -4.86 -18.35
CA ASP A 121 7.46 -4.84 -19.63
C ASP A 121 7.82 -6.01 -20.54
N GLY A 122 8.80 -6.84 -20.16
CA GLY A 122 9.31 -7.94 -20.98
C GLY A 122 10.14 -7.51 -22.17
N ASP A 123 10.48 -6.22 -22.30
CA ASP A 123 11.47 -5.73 -23.26
C ASP A 123 12.85 -5.70 -22.61
N PHE A 124 13.74 -6.58 -23.08
CA PHE A 124 15.11 -6.70 -22.59
C PHE A 124 16.07 -5.72 -23.27
N GLY A 125 15.68 -4.44 -23.29
CA GLY A 125 16.46 -3.33 -23.84
C GLY A 125 17.69 -2.95 -23.01
N SER A 126 18.27 -1.78 -23.29
CA SER A 126 19.53 -1.32 -22.68
C SER A 126 19.49 -1.22 -21.15
N ARG A 127 18.34 -0.86 -20.56
CA ARG A 127 18.16 -0.81 -19.10
C ARG A 127 18.21 -2.21 -18.47
N SER A 128 17.49 -3.17 -19.04
CA SER A 128 17.49 -4.57 -18.59
C SER A 128 18.88 -5.20 -18.72
N GLN A 129 19.56 -4.92 -19.84
CA GLN A 129 20.94 -5.34 -20.06
C GLN A 129 21.91 -4.73 -19.06
N LYS A 130 21.81 -3.41 -18.81
CA LYS A 130 22.63 -2.74 -17.79
C LYS A 130 22.39 -3.34 -16.40
N ALA A 131 21.15 -3.55 -16.00
CA ALA A 131 20.83 -4.16 -14.71
C ALA A 131 21.41 -5.58 -14.57
N LEU A 132 21.37 -6.38 -15.65
CA LEU A 132 21.98 -7.71 -15.66
C LEU A 132 23.52 -7.66 -15.61
N ILE A 133 24.14 -6.67 -16.26
CA ILE A 133 25.59 -6.43 -16.18
C ILE A 133 25.98 -6.02 -14.75
N ASP A 134 25.27 -5.05 -14.18
CA ASP A 134 25.49 -4.59 -12.81
C ASP A 134 25.30 -5.73 -11.80
N PHE A 135 24.33 -6.63 -12.05
CA PHE A 135 24.17 -7.88 -11.30
C PHE A 135 25.40 -8.78 -11.41
N CYS A 136 25.85 -9.09 -12.64
CA CYS A 136 27.03 -9.94 -12.86
C CYS A 136 28.27 -9.36 -12.15
N GLN A 137 28.48 -8.05 -12.24
CA GLN A 137 29.56 -7.35 -11.54
C GLN A 137 29.46 -7.51 -10.02
N SER A 138 28.27 -7.32 -9.44
CA SER A 138 28.06 -7.48 -7.99
C SER A 138 28.31 -8.90 -7.49
N GLN A 139 28.12 -9.91 -8.35
CA GLN A 139 28.32 -11.32 -8.04
C GLN A 139 29.70 -11.85 -8.46
N GLY A 140 30.57 -11.01 -9.03
CA GLY A 140 31.88 -11.44 -9.56
C GLY A 140 31.78 -12.41 -10.75
N ILE A 141 30.65 -12.42 -11.46
CA ILE A 141 30.41 -13.30 -12.61
C ILE A 141 30.94 -12.61 -13.86
N SER A 142 31.78 -13.31 -14.62
CA SER A 142 32.24 -12.83 -15.92
C SER A 142 31.09 -12.81 -16.92
N SER A 143 30.78 -11.63 -17.47
CA SER A 143 29.77 -11.44 -18.53
C SER A 143 30.43 -11.22 -19.89
N SER A 144 29.80 -11.72 -20.96
CA SER A 144 30.17 -11.41 -22.34
C SER A 144 29.68 -10.01 -22.77
N SER A 145 30.24 -9.48 -23.86
CA SER A 145 29.67 -8.34 -24.59
C SER A 145 29.36 -8.76 -26.03
N PRO A 146 28.09 -8.74 -26.48
CA PRO A 146 26.88 -8.39 -25.72
C PRO A 146 26.58 -9.38 -24.58
N ILE A 147 25.86 -8.92 -23.55
CA ILE A 147 25.46 -9.74 -22.40
C ILE A 147 24.52 -10.88 -22.85
N GLN A 148 24.74 -12.07 -22.29
CA GLN A 148 23.90 -13.25 -22.48
C GLN A 148 23.41 -13.77 -21.13
N LEU A 149 22.24 -14.40 -21.10
CA LEU A 149 21.76 -15.13 -19.93
C LEU A 149 22.27 -16.57 -19.99
N SER A 150 23.40 -16.83 -19.32
CA SER A 150 23.97 -18.17 -19.18
C SER A 150 23.33 -18.96 -18.03
N PRO A 151 23.48 -20.30 -17.98
CA PRO A 151 23.03 -21.11 -16.85
C PRO A 151 23.61 -20.63 -15.50
N SER A 152 24.87 -20.19 -15.47
CA SER A 152 25.51 -19.65 -14.26
C SER A 152 24.85 -18.36 -13.77
N ILE A 153 24.52 -17.45 -14.69
CA ILE A 153 23.83 -16.20 -14.37
C ILE A 153 22.40 -16.50 -13.89
N ALA A 154 21.68 -17.40 -14.55
CA ALA A 154 20.32 -17.78 -14.16
C ALA A 154 20.28 -18.45 -12.76
N ASN A 155 21.23 -19.34 -12.45
CA ASN A 155 21.36 -19.94 -11.11
C ASN A 155 21.67 -18.87 -10.05
N SER A 156 22.65 -18.00 -10.31
CA SER A 156 23.01 -16.94 -9.37
C SER A 156 21.84 -15.98 -9.14
N LEU A 157 21.14 -15.56 -10.20
CA LEU A 157 19.99 -14.67 -10.12
C LEU A 157 18.84 -15.30 -9.33
N SER A 158 18.69 -16.62 -9.40
CA SER A 158 17.66 -17.37 -8.66
C SER A 158 18.00 -17.52 -7.18
N ALA A 159 19.30 -17.68 -6.86
CA ALA A 159 19.80 -17.90 -5.50
C ALA A 159 20.05 -16.61 -4.70
N THR A 160 20.27 -15.48 -5.39
CA THR A 160 20.58 -14.20 -4.72
C THR A 160 19.30 -13.62 -4.13
N LEU A 161 19.27 -13.48 -2.80
CA LEU A 161 18.15 -12.84 -2.11
C LEU A 161 18.33 -11.31 -2.04
N GLN A 162 19.56 -10.85 -1.85
CA GLN A 162 19.89 -9.43 -1.67
C GLN A 162 21.32 -9.14 -2.15
N ILE A 163 21.60 -7.89 -2.49
CA ILE A 163 22.96 -7.38 -2.72
C ILE A 163 23.25 -6.32 -1.64
N PRO A 164 24.13 -6.59 -0.66
CA PRO A 164 24.33 -5.71 0.50
C PRO A 164 24.73 -4.27 0.17
N GLU A 165 25.51 -4.07 -0.91
CA GLU A 165 25.94 -2.73 -1.34
C GLU A 165 24.77 -1.84 -1.82
N ILE A 166 23.65 -2.43 -2.26
CA ILE A 166 22.45 -1.69 -2.67
C ILE A 166 21.87 -0.94 -1.47
N LEU A 167 21.79 -1.59 -0.32
CA LEU A 167 21.27 -1.00 0.91
C LEU A 167 22.29 -0.06 1.58
N THR A 168 23.55 -0.47 1.67
CA THR A 168 24.55 0.15 2.55
C THR A 168 25.44 1.20 1.88
N VAL A 169 25.58 1.15 0.55
CA VAL A 169 26.41 2.08 -0.22
C VAL A 169 25.56 2.89 -1.18
N ARG A 170 24.89 2.23 -2.13
CA ARG A 170 24.09 2.91 -3.17
C ARG A 170 22.85 3.58 -2.59
N GLY A 171 22.23 2.96 -1.59
CA GLY A 171 21.07 3.53 -0.88
C GLY A 171 21.39 4.82 -0.13
N LYS A 172 22.66 5.05 0.26
CA LYS A 172 23.09 6.30 0.93
C LYS A 172 23.29 7.46 -0.04
N ASP A 173 23.50 7.17 -1.32
CA ASP A 173 23.69 8.20 -2.33
C ASP A 173 22.33 8.77 -2.76
N THR A 174 21.82 9.71 -1.97
CA THR A 174 20.53 10.37 -2.23
C THR A 174 20.49 11.05 -3.59
N SER A 175 21.64 11.50 -4.12
CA SER A 175 21.73 12.09 -5.47
C SER A 175 21.53 11.02 -6.55
N GLN A 176 22.10 9.83 -6.38
CA GLN A 176 21.87 8.70 -7.28
C GLN A 176 20.43 8.18 -7.20
N ILE A 177 19.83 8.13 -6.01
CA ILE A 177 18.41 7.75 -5.83
C ILE A 177 17.49 8.75 -6.54
N LEU A 178 17.70 10.05 -6.33
CA LEU A 178 16.93 11.09 -7.03
C LEU A 178 17.09 10.99 -8.55
N LYS A 179 18.30 10.72 -9.05
CA LYS A 179 18.52 10.50 -10.49
C LYS A 179 17.76 9.27 -10.99
N LYS A 180 17.82 8.15 -10.27
CA LYS A 180 17.08 6.92 -10.59
C LYS A 180 15.58 7.19 -10.69
N TYR A 181 15.01 7.96 -9.77
CA TYR A 181 13.58 8.31 -9.79
C TYR A 181 13.19 9.23 -10.94
N LYS A 182 14.00 10.24 -11.26
CA LYS A 182 13.80 11.07 -12.47
C LYS A 182 13.86 10.26 -13.76
N ASP A 183 14.77 9.30 -13.85
CA ASP A 183 14.89 8.40 -15.00
C ASP A 183 13.66 7.46 -15.15
N ILE A 184 12.97 7.16 -14.04
CA ILE A 184 11.71 6.40 -14.01
C ILE A 184 10.56 7.31 -14.47
N GLU A 185 10.43 8.52 -13.91
CA GLU A 185 9.41 9.49 -14.29
C GLU A 185 9.40 9.76 -15.80
N GLN A 186 10.58 10.04 -16.36
CA GLN A 186 10.73 10.27 -17.79
C GLN A 186 10.28 9.05 -18.61
N PHE A 187 10.61 7.84 -18.16
CA PHE A 187 10.26 6.62 -18.87
C PHE A 187 8.76 6.34 -18.85
N VAL A 188 8.12 6.47 -17.68
CA VAL A 188 6.68 6.19 -17.55
C VAL A 188 5.81 7.30 -18.12
N GLY A 189 6.42 8.39 -18.61
CA GLY A 189 5.73 9.56 -19.13
C GLY A 189 4.96 10.29 -18.05
N ALA A 190 5.58 10.48 -16.88
CA ALA A 190 4.97 11.18 -15.76
C ALA A 190 4.54 12.60 -16.17
N SER A 191 3.40 13.03 -15.66
CA SER A 191 2.77 14.31 -15.92
C SER A 191 1.98 14.76 -14.69
N ASP A 192 1.53 16.00 -14.64
CA ASP A 192 0.72 16.52 -13.53
C ASP A 192 -0.60 15.77 -13.34
N ALA A 193 -1.11 15.17 -14.42
CA ALA A 193 -2.32 14.34 -14.41
C ALA A 193 -2.04 12.87 -14.03
N LYS A 194 -0.77 12.46 -14.02
CA LYS A 194 -0.36 11.08 -13.78
C LYS A 194 1.10 11.02 -13.35
N LEU A 195 1.31 10.97 -12.05
CA LEU A 195 2.62 10.90 -11.41
C LEU A 195 3.20 9.48 -11.49
N ALA A 196 4.50 9.34 -11.24
CA ALA A 196 5.18 8.05 -11.41
C ALA A 196 4.97 7.14 -10.20
N PHE A 197 5.03 7.71 -8.99
CA PHE A 197 5.05 6.96 -7.73
C PHE A 197 3.73 7.09 -6.98
N LEU A 198 3.12 8.27 -6.96
CA LEU A 198 1.78 8.45 -6.40
C LEU A 198 0.72 7.63 -7.14
N ASP A 199 0.79 7.61 -8.48
CA ASP A 199 -0.12 6.83 -9.33
C ASP A 199 0.46 5.47 -9.74
N PHE A 200 1.41 4.95 -8.96
CA PHE A 200 2.03 3.63 -9.20
C PHE A 200 0.97 2.54 -9.23
N GLY A 201 0.05 2.57 -8.25
CA GLY A 201 -1.12 1.70 -8.17
C GLY A 201 -0.80 0.34 -7.55
N VAL A 202 -1.78 -0.18 -6.80
CA VAL A 202 -1.66 -1.51 -6.15
C VAL A 202 -1.60 -2.67 -7.15
N GLU A 203 -2.01 -2.44 -8.40
CA GLU A 203 -2.08 -3.48 -9.44
C GLU A 203 -0.70 -4.02 -9.86
N VAL A 204 0.37 -3.25 -9.69
CA VAL A 204 1.70 -3.58 -10.23
C VAL A 204 2.77 -3.83 -9.16
N THR A 205 2.38 -3.86 -7.88
CA THR A 205 3.28 -4.16 -6.76
C THR A 205 3.39 -5.67 -6.48
N ALA A 206 4.55 -6.08 -5.94
CA ALA A 206 4.78 -7.41 -5.39
C ALA A 206 3.91 -7.73 -4.15
N TYR A 207 3.40 -6.72 -3.44
CA TYR A 207 2.72 -6.92 -2.14
C TYR A 207 1.20 -7.05 -2.24
N LYS A 208 0.60 -6.86 -3.42
CA LYS A 208 -0.87 -6.89 -3.56
C LYS A 208 -1.49 -8.19 -3.05
N THR A 209 -0.88 -9.33 -3.33
CA THR A 209 -1.38 -10.65 -2.91
C THR A 209 -1.31 -10.87 -1.40
N HIS A 210 -0.60 -10.03 -0.65
CA HIS A 210 -0.46 -10.11 0.80
C HIS A 210 -1.57 -9.36 1.55
N ILE A 211 -2.31 -8.46 0.89
CA ILE A 211 -3.33 -7.60 1.52
C ILE A 211 -4.37 -8.40 2.34
N PRO A 212 -4.92 -9.54 1.87
CA PRO A 212 -5.85 -10.35 2.67
C PRO A 212 -5.30 -10.81 4.02
N GLU A 213 -3.98 -10.91 4.16
CA GLU A 213 -3.31 -11.40 5.37
C GLU A 213 -2.91 -10.26 6.32
N TYR A 214 -3.10 -8.99 5.94
CA TYR A 214 -2.71 -7.86 6.79
C TYR A 214 -3.38 -7.90 8.17
N PRO A 215 -4.70 -8.13 8.30
CA PRO A 215 -5.32 -8.17 9.62
C PRO A 215 -4.74 -9.28 10.51
N SER A 216 -4.57 -10.50 9.98
CA SER A 216 -4.02 -11.61 10.77
C SER A 216 -2.55 -11.38 11.17
N ARG A 217 -1.74 -10.75 10.32
CA ARG A 217 -0.36 -10.36 10.63
C ARG A 217 -0.27 -9.30 11.73
N LEU A 218 -1.27 -8.42 11.84
CA LEU A 218 -1.36 -7.44 12.92
C LEU A 218 -1.96 -8.02 14.22
N ALA A 219 -2.73 -9.10 14.12
CA ALA A 219 -3.32 -9.78 15.27
C ALA A 219 -2.32 -10.66 16.06
N VAL A 220 -1.30 -11.21 15.39
CA VAL A 220 -0.34 -12.12 16.02
C VAL A 220 0.87 -11.35 16.55
N THR A 221 0.86 -11.08 17.86
CA THR A 221 1.97 -10.42 18.57
C THR A 221 3.06 -11.40 19.08
N ALA A 222 2.74 -12.70 19.11
CA ALA A 222 3.51 -13.72 19.84
C ALA A 222 4.77 -14.29 19.13
N SER A 223 5.04 -13.90 17.88
CA SER A 223 6.15 -14.46 17.09
C SER A 223 7.20 -13.41 16.71
N ILE A 224 7.08 -12.22 17.29
CA ILE A 224 7.88 -11.06 16.90
C ILE A 224 9.27 -11.20 17.55
N PRO A 225 10.37 -11.24 16.77
CA PRO A 225 11.70 -11.24 17.35
C PRO A 225 11.89 -9.98 18.21
N GLU A 226 12.10 -10.17 19.51
CA GLU A 226 12.49 -9.09 20.41
C GLU A 226 13.82 -8.50 19.92
N PRO A 227 14.02 -7.17 20.01
CA PRO A 227 15.23 -6.53 19.53
C PRO A 227 16.46 -7.11 20.26
N THR A 228 17.34 -7.75 19.49
CA THR A 228 18.62 -8.27 20.00
C THR A 228 19.64 -7.16 20.32
N SER A 229 19.38 -5.94 19.84
CA SER A 229 20.20 -4.75 20.06
C SER A 229 19.34 -3.49 20.09
N SER A 230 19.58 -2.59 21.04
CA SER A 230 18.97 -1.26 21.06
C SER A 230 19.43 -0.44 19.85
N HIS A 231 18.53 0.26 19.16
CA HIS A 231 18.91 1.35 18.26
C HIS A 231 19.75 2.36 19.05
N SER A 232 21.07 2.37 18.84
CA SER A 232 22.00 3.11 19.71
C SER A 232 21.78 4.63 19.73
N SER A 233 21.04 5.19 18.76
CA SER A 233 20.80 6.62 18.60
C SER A 233 19.38 7.11 18.95
N LEU A 234 18.38 6.23 19.10
CA LEU A 234 16.98 6.62 19.28
C LEU A 234 16.49 6.33 20.70
N LYS A 235 15.70 7.25 21.26
CA LYS A 235 15.10 7.11 22.59
C LYS A 235 13.65 6.66 22.47
N PHE A 236 13.40 5.42 22.88
CA PHE A 236 12.05 4.87 22.92
C PHE A 236 11.39 5.15 24.27
N SER A 237 10.09 5.40 24.25
CA SER A 237 9.24 5.62 25.42
C SER A 237 7.93 4.85 25.25
N PRO A 238 7.19 4.54 26.33
CA PRO A 238 5.87 3.93 26.21
C PRO A 238 4.97 4.71 25.25
N TYR A 239 4.14 3.99 24.48
CA TYR A 239 3.20 4.64 23.58
C TYR A 239 2.30 5.64 24.35
N PRO A 240 2.12 6.89 23.87
CA PRO A 240 1.34 7.90 24.58
C PRO A 240 -0.10 7.45 24.83
N ALA A 241 -0.69 7.82 25.96
CA ALA A 241 -2.11 7.62 26.21
C ALA A 241 -2.98 8.32 25.15
N ARG A 242 -4.15 7.76 24.84
CA ARG A 242 -5.16 8.41 24.00
C ARG A 242 -5.48 9.80 24.56
N GLY A 243 -5.55 10.80 23.69
CA GLY A 243 -5.79 12.20 24.08
C GLY A 243 -4.60 12.90 24.72
N THR A 244 -3.43 12.25 24.80
CA THR A 244 -2.18 12.85 25.25
C THR A 244 -1.23 13.06 24.07
N LEU A 245 -0.71 14.27 23.94
CA LEU A 245 0.26 14.61 22.91
C LEU A 245 1.59 13.85 23.14
N ALA A 246 2.15 13.25 22.10
CA ALA A 246 3.44 12.59 22.16
C ALA A 246 4.59 13.58 22.38
N SER A 247 5.70 13.11 22.96
CA SER A 247 6.96 13.87 22.97
C SER A 247 7.66 13.69 21.63
N ILE A 248 7.68 14.74 20.80
CA ILE A 248 8.21 14.72 19.43
C ILE A 248 9.60 15.33 19.39
N ASP A 249 10.59 14.59 18.89
CA ASP A 249 11.92 15.11 18.58
C ASP A 249 11.91 15.87 17.25
N THR A 250 12.17 17.17 17.30
CA THR A 250 12.13 18.06 16.13
C THR A 250 13.47 18.23 15.43
N ASN A 251 14.53 17.55 15.87
CA ASN A 251 15.90 17.77 15.37
C ASN A 251 16.42 16.70 14.41
N THR A 252 15.77 15.55 14.33
CA THR A 252 16.28 14.33 13.67
C THR A 252 15.86 14.20 12.21
N LEU A 253 14.82 14.91 11.76
CA LEU A 253 14.36 14.85 10.36
C LEU A 253 15.01 15.91 9.45
N LYS A 254 16.18 16.44 9.82
CA LYS A 254 16.89 17.51 9.08
C LYS A 254 17.49 17.05 7.74
N PHE A 255 17.66 15.74 7.55
CA PHE A 255 18.13 15.17 6.28
C PHE A 255 17.09 15.21 5.16
N LEU A 256 15.81 15.41 5.51
CA LEU A 256 14.73 15.49 4.53
C LEU A 256 14.90 16.73 3.65
N ASP A 257 14.63 16.56 2.35
CA ASP A 257 14.63 17.65 1.37
C ASP A 257 13.79 18.84 1.87
N ALA A 258 14.22 20.05 1.51
CA ALA A 258 13.52 21.27 1.92
C ALA A 258 12.06 21.30 1.42
N GLY A 259 11.76 20.63 0.30
CA GLY A 259 10.41 20.47 -0.22
C GLY A 259 9.54 19.49 0.56
N ILE A 260 10.05 18.75 1.56
CA ILE A 260 9.22 18.06 2.55
C ILE A 260 9.01 19.03 3.72
N THR A 261 7.92 19.79 3.72
CA THR A 261 7.68 20.89 4.65
C THR A 261 7.22 20.43 6.03
N GLU A 262 6.42 19.37 6.07
CA GLU A 262 5.97 18.73 7.30
C GLU A 262 6.24 17.22 7.27
N ALA A 263 6.68 16.67 8.38
CA ALA A 263 6.90 15.24 8.55
C ALA A 263 6.64 14.81 10.00
N CYS A 264 6.03 13.65 10.17
CA CYS A 264 5.96 12.91 11.42
C CYS A 264 6.33 11.45 11.14
N VAL A 265 7.37 10.94 11.81
CA VAL A 265 7.82 9.54 11.73
C VAL A 265 7.74 8.93 13.12
N VAL A 266 6.99 7.84 13.25
CA VAL A 266 6.80 7.11 14.50
C VAL A 266 7.40 5.73 14.33
N ILE A 267 8.43 5.39 15.09
CA ILE A 267 9.08 4.08 15.01
C ILE A 267 8.70 3.32 16.26
N GLY A 268 8.21 2.09 16.10
CA GLY A 268 7.84 1.21 17.19
C GLY A 268 8.87 0.10 17.39
N GLN A 269 9.06 -0.28 18.65
CA GLN A 269 9.74 -1.51 19.04
C GLN A 269 8.89 -2.22 20.10
N ILE A 270 9.01 -3.54 20.18
CA ILE A 270 8.39 -4.32 21.23
C ILE A 270 9.49 -4.67 22.22
N ASN A 271 9.25 -4.38 23.50
CA ASN A 271 10.13 -4.72 24.59
C ASN A 271 9.29 -5.42 25.68
N SER A 272 9.59 -6.69 25.93
CA SER A 272 8.87 -7.48 26.94
C SER A 272 7.36 -7.50 26.69
N GLY A 273 6.96 -7.64 25.41
CA GLY A 273 5.56 -7.63 24.98
C GLY A 273 4.85 -6.27 25.03
N LYS A 274 5.56 -5.17 25.32
CA LYS A 274 5.00 -3.81 25.33
C LYS A 274 5.52 -2.99 24.17
N LEU A 275 4.64 -2.24 23.53
CA LEU A 275 5.02 -1.28 22.49
C LEU A 275 5.67 -0.04 23.12
N GLU A 276 6.91 0.21 22.72
CA GLU A 276 7.59 1.49 22.93
C GLU A 276 7.75 2.19 21.58
N THR A 277 7.75 3.52 21.59
CA THR A 277 7.83 4.34 20.37
C THR A 277 8.80 5.49 20.54
N THR A 278 9.35 5.94 19.41
CA THR A 278 9.99 7.26 19.27
C THR A 278 9.22 8.06 18.22
N TRP A 279 9.03 9.35 18.48
CA TRP A 279 8.28 10.27 17.63
C TRP A 279 9.23 11.34 17.11
N LEU A 280 9.40 11.41 15.79
CA LEU A 280 10.30 12.32 15.11
C LEU A 280 9.47 13.28 14.25
N GLY A 281 9.81 14.57 14.25
CA GLY A 281 9.01 15.59 13.61
C GLY A 281 9.80 16.66 12.85
N LYS A 282 9.20 17.16 11.77
CA LYS A 282 9.56 18.41 11.10
C LYS A 282 8.24 19.16 10.93
N ASN A 283 8.04 20.27 11.65
CA ASN A 283 6.75 21.00 11.66
C ASN A 283 5.52 20.10 11.89
N ALA A 284 5.68 19.02 12.68
CA ALA A 284 4.72 17.91 12.72
C ALA A 284 3.33 18.29 13.24
N LEU A 285 3.24 19.35 14.05
CA LEU A 285 2.01 19.81 14.72
C LEU A 285 1.30 20.94 13.97
N THR A 286 1.86 21.45 12.88
CA THR A 286 1.24 22.51 12.08
C THR A 286 0.00 21.96 11.38
N SER A 287 -1.18 22.52 11.64
CA SER A 287 -2.38 22.22 10.85
C SER A 287 -2.36 22.93 9.51
N ASP A 288 -2.54 22.17 8.43
CA ASP A 288 -2.66 22.63 7.04
C ASP A 288 -3.34 21.51 6.23
N GLU A 289 -3.67 21.76 4.96
CA GLU A 289 -4.79 21.06 4.31
C GLU A 289 -4.73 19.52 4.28
N CYS A 290 -3.63 18.77 4.23
CA CYS A 290 -3.62 17.28 4.19
C CYS A 290 -4.49 16.51 3.13
N LEU A 291 -5.44 17.14 2.43
CA LEU A 291 -6.18 16.67 1.26
C LEU A 291 -6.86 15.29 1.48
N SER A 292 -6.86 14.44 0.45
CA SER A 292 -7.47 13.10 0.50
C SER A 292 -6.80 12.15 1.50
N ALA A 293 -5.63 12.48 2.07
CA ALA A 293 -5.01 11.66 3.11
C ALA A 293 -5.91 11.58 4.36
N THR A 294 -6.73 12.62 4.59
CA THR A 294 -7.61 12.71 5.74
C THR A 294 -8.88 11.86 5.65
N LYS A 295 -9.19 11.26 4.48
CA LYS A 295 -10.41 10.46 4.28
C LYS A 295 -10.48 9.20 5.14
N ILE A 296 -9.36 8.80 5.74
CA ILE A 296 -9.33 7.72 6.73
C ILE A 296 -10.10 8.07 8.02
N ILE A 297 -10.15 9.36 8.37
CA ILE A 297 -10.71 9.87 9.62
C ILE A 297 -12.23 9.64 9.71
N PRO A 298 -13.05 10.07 8.73
CA PRO A 298 -14.49 9.85 8.83
C PRO A 298 -14.88 8.37 8.83
N ILE A 299 -14.14 7.51 8.12
CA ILE A 299 -14.32 6.05 8.21
C ILE A 299 -14.05 5.57 9.63
N LEU A 300 -12.89 5.93 10.19
CA LEU A 300 -12.46 5.48 11.51
C LEU A 300 -13.43 5.95 12.60
N ASN A 301 -13.91 7.18 12.49
CA ASN A 301 -14.91 7.75 13.38
C ASN A 301 -16.24 6.97 13.31
N VAL A 302 -16.74 6.64 12.10
CA VAL A 302 -17.93 5.80 11.94
C VAL A 302 -17.75 4.40 12.53
N LEU A 303 -16.59 3.77 12.35
CA LEU A 303 -16.30 2.47 12.97
C LEU A 303 -16.34 2.54 14.52
N CYS A 304 -15.85 3.63 15.11
CA CYS A 304 -15.93 3.86 16.55
C CYS A 304 -17.37 4.12 17.03
N GLN A 305 -18.19 4.79 16.22
CA GLN A 305 -19.61 5.03 16.54
C GLN A 305 -20.47 3.75 16.44
N LEU A 306 -20.12 2.86 15.52
CA LEU A 306 -20.77 1.56 15.38
C LEU A 306 -20.40 0.64 16.54
N GLY A 307 -19.11 0.51 16.85
CA GLY A 307 -18.61 -0.32 17.96
C GLY A 307 -19.30 -1.68 18.02
N ASN A 308 -19.86 -2.02 19.19
CA ASN A 308 -20.55 -3.29 19.43
C ASN A 308 -21.84 -3.51 18.62
N LYS A 309 -22.34 -2.48 17.89
CA LYS A 309 -23.50 -2.59 16.99
C LYS A 309 -23.13 -3.21 15.64
N LEU A 310 -21.85 -3.41 15.35
CA LEU A 310 -21.44 -4.12 14.13
C LEU A 310 -21.97 -5.57 14.15
N PRO A 311 -22.54 -6.08 13.04
CA PRO A 311 -22.94 -7.48 12.93
C PRO A 311 -21.72 -8.41 12.92
N SER A 312 -21.93 -9.72 13.02
CA SER A 312 -20.85 -10.71 12.88
C SER A 312 -20.22 -10.69 11.49
N ASP A 313 -21.04 -10.49 10.45
CA ASP A 313 -20.60 -10.38 9.06
C ASP A 313 -20.86 -8.95 8.55
N LEU A 314 -19.78 -8.22 8.27
CA LEU A 314 -19.86 -6.84 7.79
C LEU A 314 -20.39 -6.75 6.36
N ASP A 315 -20.41 -7.83 5.59
CA ASP A 315 -21.05 -7.85 4.27
C ASP A 315 -22.56 -7.59 4.39
N ASN A 316 -23.15 -7.76 5.57
CA ASN A 316 -24.55 -7.43 5.82
C ASN A 316 -24.83 -5.96 6.06
N LEU A 317 -23.81 -5.11 6.18
CA LEU A 317 -24.02 -3.67 6.27
C LEU A 317 -24.06 -3.01 4.89
N SER A 318 -24.98 -2.07 4.73
CA SER A 318 -25.01 -1.14 3.62
C SER A 318 -25.06 0.31 4.10
N ILE A 319 -24.65 1.23 3.24
CA ILE A 319 -24.85 2.66 3.37
C ILE A 319 -25.84 3.07 2.30
N GLN A 320 -26.90 3.76 2.69
CA GLN A 320 -27.94 4.27 1.78
C GLN A 320 -28.40 5.65 2.22
N ASN A 321 -29.15 6.34 1.35
CA ASN A 321 -29.77 7.61 1.70
C ASN A 321 -31.06 7.36 2.49
N GLN A 322 -31.35 8.20 3.48
CA GLN A 322 -32.61 8.07 4.22
C GLN A 322 -33.81 8.22 3.27
N GLY A 323 -34.75 7.28 3.36
CA GLY A 323 -35.98 7.29 2.58
C GLY A 323 -35.86 6.72 1.15
N THR A 324 -34.68 6.31 0.67
CA THR A 324 -34.53 5.60 -0.61
C THR A 324 -33.42 4.56 -0.58
N VAL A 325 -33.59 3.46 -1.31
CA VAL A 325 -32.54 2.44 -1.54
C VAL A 325 -31.73 2.71 -2.81
N ASP A 326 -32.04 3.79 -3.53
CA ASP A 326 -31.26 4.24 -4.66
C ASP A 326 -29.84 4.57 -4.21
N GLN A 327 -28.84 4.15 -4.99
CA GLN A 327 -27.41 4.37 -4.70
C GLN A 327 -26.89 3.67 -3.43
N THR A 328 -27.57 2.61 -2.97
CA THR A 328 -27.08 1.76 -1.87
C THR A 328 -25.72 1.15 -2.21
N ILE A 329 -24.78 1.23 -1.26
CA ILE A 329 -23.44 0.62 -1.36
C ILE A 329 -23.20 -0.32 -0.17
N ARG A 330 -22.57 -1.47 -0.42
CA ARG A 330 -22.11 -2.37 0.65
C ARG A 330 -21.04 -1.68 1.48
N PHE A 331 -21.12 -1.78 2.81
CA PHE A 331 -20.21 -1.08 3.71
C PHE A 331 -18.73 -1.45 3.47
N PRO A 332 -18.32 -2.74 3.35
CA PRO A 332 -16.92 -3.08 3.03
C PRO A 332 -16.44 -2.52 1.68
N SER A 333 -17.31 -2.53 0.66
CA SER A 333 -17.00 -1.92 -0.64
C SER A 333 -16.79 -0.41 -0.54
N ALA A 334 -17.60 0.29 0.27
CA ALA A 334 -17.44 1.71 0.51
C ALA A 334 -16.09 2.04 1.17
N LEU A 335 -15.60 1.20 2.09
CA LEU A 335 -14.26 1.35 2.68
C LEU A 335 -13.17 1.26 1.61
N ILE A 336 -13.23 0.25 0.75
CA ILE A 336 -12.28 0.05 -0.35
C ILE A 336 -12.35 1.22 -1.34
N ASP A 337 -13.55 1.67 -1.71
CA ASP A 337 -13.74 2.68 -2.76
C ASP A 337 -13.31 4.10 -2.32
N VAL A 338 -13.37 4.40 -1.02
CA VAL A 338 -12.76 5.64 -0.48
C VAL A 338 -11.23 5.63 -0.66
N VAL A 339 -10.60 4.47 -0.59
CA VAL A 339 -9.14 4.33 -0.53
C VAL A 339 -8.50 4.07 -1.90
N SER A 340 -9.07 3.15 -2.70
CA SER A 340 -8.42 2.54 -3.88
C SER A 340 -8.67 3.25 -5.21
N TYR A 341 -9.61 4.19 -5.28
CA TYR A 341 -9.98 4.91 -6.52
C TYR A 341 -10.30 3.97 -7.71
N ARG A 342 -10.92 2.81 -7.45
CA ARG A 342 -11.32 1.86 -8.51
C ARG A 342 -12.14 2.56 -9.61
N LYS A 343 -11.94 2.16 -10.85
CA LYS A 343 -12.69 2.70 -11.99
C LYS A 343 -14.11 2.13 -12.02
N GLY A 344 -15.10 2.97 -12.29
CA GLY A 344 -16.50 2.54 -12.53
C GLY A 344 -17.35 2.33 -11.27
N VAL A 345 -16.90 2.82 -10.11
CA VAL A 345 -17.63 2.79 -8.81
C VAL A 345 -17.84 4.23 -8.29
N PRO A 346 -18.70 4.45 -7.28
CA PRO A 346 -18.91 5.78 -6.70
C PRO A 346 -17.59 6.47 -6.30
N HIS A 347 -17.47 7.76 -6.59
CA HIS A 347 -16.22 8.51 -6.45
C HIS A 347 -15.76 8.60 -4.97
N SER A 348 -14.50 8.26 -4.71
CA SER A 348 -13.83 8.33 -3.38
C SER A 348 -14.17 9.59 -2.58
N ASN A 349 -14.23 10.76 -3.23
CA ASN A 349 -14.60 12.03 -2.59
C ASN A 349 -16.03 12.02 -2.05
N GLY A 350 -17.01 11.59 -2.86
CA GLY A 350 -18.41 11.53 -2.48
C GLY A 350 -18.65 10.54 -1.35
N LEU A 351 -17.99 9.38 -1.37
CA LEU A 351 -18.07 8.42 -0.27
C LEU A 351 -17.43 8.94 1.02
N ALA A 352 -16.27 9.59 0.94
CA ALA A 352 -15.64 10.20 2.11
C ALA A 352 -16.53 11.30 2.74
N LYS A 353 -17.19 12.11 1.90
CA LYS A 353 -18.23 13.06 2.32
C LYS A 353 -19.36 12.32 3.04
N THR A 354 -19.89 11.25 2.45
CA THR A 354 -20.94 10.42 3.07
C THR A 354 -20.53 9.89 4.45
N PHE A 355 -19.32 9.34 4.63
CA PHE A 355 -18.86 8.91 5.96
C PHE A 355 -18.78 10.09 6.95
N LYS A 356 -18.33 11.26 6.50
CA LYS A 356 -18.20 12.45 7.36
C LYS A 356 -19.55 12.95 7.86
N LEU A 357 -20.63 12.77 7.09
CA LEU A 357 -21.97 13.23 7.45
C LEU A 357 -22.58 12.51 8.67
N PHE A 358 -21.98 11.42 9.17
CA PHE A 358 -22.40 10.76 10.42
C PHE A 358 -21.96 11.49 11.70
N SER A 359 -21.24 12.60 11.59
CA SER A 359 -20.93 13.47 12.73
C SER A 359 -21.05 14.93 12.33
N THR A 360 -21.39 15.78 13.31
CA THR A 360 -21.22 17.21 13.14
C THR A 360 -19.72 17.54 13.06
N PRO A 361 -19.33 18.66 12.42
CA PRO A 361 -17.99 19.24 12.55
C PRO A 361 -17.39 19.20 13.95
N ASP A 362 -18.08 19.80 14.93
CA ASP A 362 -17.60 19.89 16.31
C ASP A 362 -17.37 18.51 16.93
N GLN A 363 -18.24 17.54 16.63
CA GLN A 363 -18.13 16.17 17.13
C GLN A 363 -16.89 15.48 16.56
N ILE A 364 -16.66 15.55 15.25
CA ILE A 364 -15.52 14.86 14.63
C ILE A 364 -14.19 15.53 14.99
N GLU A 365 -14.14 16.86 15.10
CA GLU A 365 -12.94 17.58 15.55
C GLU A 365 -12.62 17.28 17.01
N SER A 366 -13.63 17.31 17.89
CA SER A 366 -13.47 16.90 19.29
C SER A 366 -13.01 15.46 19.40
N TRP A 367 -13.52 14.58 18.53
CA TRP A 367 -13.08 13.20 18.45
C TRP A 367 -11.60 13.09 18.04
N ILE A 368 -11.15 13.81 17.00
CA ILE A 368 -9.73 13.82 16.57
C ILE A 368 -8.84 14.25 17.74
N ARG A 369 -9.15 15.38 18.39
CA ARG A 369 -8.40 15.88 19.55
C ARG A 369 -8.39 14.87 20.71
N GLY A 370 -9.52 14.22 20.94
CA GLY A 370 -9.66 13.16 21.93
C GLY A 370 -8.82 11.92 21.63
N GLN A 371 -8.60 11.58 20.35
CA GLN A 371 -7.72 10.48 19.96
C GLN A 371 -6.24 10.86 20.05
N THR A 372 -5.88 12.03 19.51
CA THR A 372 -4.47 12.39 19.25
C THR A 372 -3.80 13.21 20.35
N GLY A 373 -4.60 13.93 21.14
CA GLY A 373 -4.13 14.88 22.13
C GLY A 373 -3.62 16.20 21.55
N ASN A 374 -3.69 16.39 20.23
CA ASN A 374 -3.32 17.66 19.61
C ASN A 374 -4.40 18.72 19.89
N LYS A 375 -4.00 19.81 20.55
CA LYS A 375 -4.88 20.92 20.91
C LYS A 375 -4.65 22.16 20.04
N ASP A 376 -4.08 21.99 18.84
CA ASP A 376 -3.89 23.10 17.89
C ASP A 376 -5.23 23.80 17.61
N PRO A 377 -5.39 25.09 17.96
CA PRO A 377 -6.64 25.81 17.72
C PRO A 377 -6.97 25.95 16.23
N ASN A 378 -6.02 25.73 15.33
CA ASN A 378 -6.21 25.83 13.89
C ASN A 378 -6.70 24.55 13.22
N LEU A 379 -6.81 23.43 13.95
CA LEU A 379 -7.42 22.22 13.41
C LEU A 379 -8.89 22.52 13.06
N ASN A 380 -9.23 22.24 11.80
CA ASN A 380 -10.54 22.41 11.19
C ASN A 380 -10.81 21.20 10.28
N PHE A 381 -11.95 20.52 10.43
CA PHE A 381 -12.23 19.29 9.70
C PHE A 381 -13.62 19.27 9.06
N GLU A 382 -14.02 20.41 8.50
CA GLU A 382 -15.35 20.66 7.96
C GLU A 382 -15.50 20.38 6.45
N GLY A 383 -14.42 20.08 5.74
CA GLY A 383 -14.44 20.06 4.28
C GLY A 383 -15.10 18.84 3.63
N PRO A 384 -15.88 19.05 2.55
CA PRO A 384 -16.67 18.00 1.89
C PRO A 384 -15.92 17.16 0.86
N TYR A 385 -14.62 17.41 0.64
CA TYR A 385 -13.81 16.79 -0.42
C TYR A 385 -14.30 17.11 -1.85
N GLY A 386 -14.90 18.28 -2.05
CA GLY A 386 -15.40 18.75 -3.34
C GLY A 386 -16.93 18.64 -3.50
N PRO A 387 -17.46 19.03 -4.67
CA PRO A 387 -18.91 19.26 -4.87
C PRO A 387 -19.70 17.99 -5.20
N PHE A 388 -19.15 16.80 -4.96
CA PHE A 388 -19.77 15.54 -5.40
C PHE A 388 -20.94 15.16 -4.49
N ASP A 389 -22.14 15.08 -5.08
CA ASP A 389 -23.32 14.54 -4.41
C ASP A 389 -23.45 13.04 -4.70
N PHE A 390 -23.41 12.25 -3.62
CA PHE A 390 -23.65 10.81 -3.65
C PHE A 390 -24.76 10.50 -2.63
N ILE A 391 -24.41 10.18 -1.39
CA ILE A 391 -25.37 10.03 -0.29
C ILE A 391 -25.21 11.21 0.68
N ASN A 392 -26.23 12.08 0.74
CA ASN A 392 -26.20 13.34 1.48
C ASN A 392 -26.96 13.31 2.83
N LEU A 393 -27.82 12.32 3.07
CA LEU A 393 -28.46 12.09 4.36
C LEU A 393 -28.33 10.60 4.72
N PRO A 394 -27.11 10.12 5.05
CA PRO A 394 -26.85 8.69 5.11
C PRO A 394 -27.46 7.99 6.32
N GLU A 395 -27.75 6.70 6.14
CA GLU A 395 -27.99 5.73 7.19
C GLU A 395 -27.20 4.44 6.90
N ILE A 396 -26.71 3.79 7.95
CA ILE A 396 -26.16 2.43 7.88
C ILE A 396 -27.27 1.47 8.21
N VAL A 397 -27.50 0.48 7.35
CA VAL A 397 -28.55 -0.52 7.51
C VAL A 397 -27.94 -1.91 7.57
N ASN A 398 -28.39 -2.72 8.51
CA ASN A 398 -28.13 -4.15 8.53
C ASN A 398 -29.18 -4.86 7.68
N LEU A 399 -28.76 -5.48 6.58
CA LEU A 399 -29.66 -6.12 5.62
C LEU A 399 -30.28 -7.43 6.12
N GLU A 400 -29.75 -8.04 7.18
CA GLU A 400 -30.33 -9.28 7.74
C GLU A 400 -31.58 -9.00 8.55
N ASN A 401 -31.60 -7.91 9.32
CA ASN A 401 -32.64 -7.61 10.30
C ASN A 401 -33.27 -6.22 10.14
N ASN A 402 -32.83 -5.44 9.15
CA ASN A 402 -33.26 -4.08 8.85
C ASN A 402 -33.03 -3.06 9.97
N GLU A 403 -32.16 -3.38 10.94
CA GLU A 403 -31.73 -2.44 11.97
C GLU A 403 -30.87 -1.33 11.36
N LYS A 404 -30.96 -0.13 11.96
CA LYS A 404 -30.23 1.06 11.52
C LYS A 404 -29.26 1.50 12.61
N PRO A 405 -28.10 0.83 12.76
CA PRO A 405 -27.19 1.08 13.88
C PRO A 405 -26.61 2.50 13.93
N LEU A 406 -26.64 3.22 12.79
CA LEU A 406 -26.18 4.60 12.69
C LEU A 406 -27.00 5.37 11.64
N ILE A 407 -27.48 6.56 12.00
CA ILE A 407 -28.29 7.43 11.15
C ILE A 407 -27.70 8.84 11.25
N SER A 408 -27.47 9.51 10.12
CA SER A 408 -27.02 10.90 10.08
C SER A 408 -28.16 11.86 10.42
N GLU A 409 -27.85 12.91 11.16
CA GLU A 409 -28.79 13.99 11.49
C GLU A 409 -28.87 15.08 10.39
N GLY A 410 -28.08 14.96 9.32
CA GLY A 410 -27.98 15.96 8.25
C GLY A 410 -27.08 17.13 8.65
N ASN A 411 -25.86 17.15 8.14
CA ASN A 411 -24.83 18.14 8.48
C ASN A 411 -24.45 18.99 7.27
N SER A 412 -24.15 20.27 7.50
CA SER A 412 -23.55 21.15 6.49
C SER A 412 -22.03 21.14 6.61
N LEU A 413 -21.34 21.03 5.47
CA LEU A 413 -19.88 21.00 5.36
C LEU A 413 -19.45 22.18 4.50
N SER A 414 -18.59 23.06 5.02
CA SER A 414 -18.39 24.39 4.40
C SER A 414 -16.96 24.94 4.34
N LYS A 415 -15.99 24.35 5.07
CA LYS A 415 -14.58 24.84 5.09
C LYS A 415 -13.59 23.79 4.58
N ASP A 416 -12.33 23.90 4.97
CA ASP A 416 -11.24 22.99 4.59
C ASP A 416 -11.05 21.83 5.58
N ASN A 417 -10.02 21.02 5.37
CA ASN A 417 -9.68 19.84 6.17
C ASN A 417 -8.28 19.95 6.78
N ASP A 418 -8.01 21.06 7.46
CA ASP A 418 -6.72 21.37 8.06
C ASP A 418 -6.46 20.54 9.32
N ILE A 419 -5.49 19.63 9.20
CA ILE A 419 -5.01 18.80 10.31
C ILE A 419 -3.50 18.68 10.23
N SER A 420 -2.86 18.30 11.32
CA SER A 420 -1.40 18.11 11.33
C SER A 420 -1.00 16.73 10.79
N VAL A 421 0.21 16.63 10.23
CA VAL A 421 0.78 15.31 9.87
C VAL A 421 1.00 14.43 11.12
N TYR A 422 1.15 15.02 12.30
CA TYR A 422 1.11 14.30 13.57
C TYR A 422 -0.25 13.61 13.80
N ASP A 423 -1.38 14.30 13.56
CA ASP A 423 -2.71 13.71 13.75
C ASP A 423 -2.92 12.51 12.82
N LEU A 424 -2.49 12.63 11.55
CA LEU A 424 -2.50 11.53 10.58
C LEU A 424 -1.63 10.35 11.04
N ALA A 425 -0.37 10.60 11.41
CA ALA A 425 0.53 9.57 11.88
C ALA A 425 0.00 8.90 13.16
N ARG A 426 -0.56 9.68 14.08
CA ARG A 426 -1.13 9.20 15.33
C ARG A 426 -2.31 8.27 15.06
N LEU A 427 -3.30 8.68 14.27
CA LEU A 427 -4.46 7.85 13.94
C LEU A 427 -4.07 6.59 13.17
N MET A 428 -3.16 6.72 12.19
CA MET A 428 -2.66 5.58 11.40
C MET A 428 -1.89 4.57 12.27
N SER A 429 -1.08 5.05 13.23
CA SER A 429 -0.39 4.19 14.19
C SER A 429 -1.34 3.47 15.15
N MET A 430 -2.45 4.12 15.56
CA MET A 430 -3.49 3.47 16.37
C MET A 430 -4.25 2.38 15.62
N ILE A 431 -4.38 2.48 14.29
CA ILE A 431 -4.93 1.40 13.44
C ILE A 431 -3.94 0.24 13.39
N GLY A 432 -2.70 0.49 12.98
CA GLY A 432 -1.72 -0.56 12.74
C GLY A 432 -1.27 -1.29 14.01
N TRP A 433 -1.13 -0.58 15.13
CA TRP A 433 -0.76 -1.16 16.41
C TRP A 433 -1.95 -1.50 17.31
N HIS A 434 -3.19 -1.47 16.82
CA HIS A 434 -4.39 -1.61 17.65
C HIS A 434 -4.32 -2.80 18.62
N GLN A 435 -3.88 -3.97 18.16
CA GLN A 435 -3.76 -5.20 18.95
C GLN A 435 -2.58 -5.20 19.95
N LEU A 436 -1.57 -4.34 19.73
CA LEU A 436 -0.44 -4.13 20.65
C LEU A 436 -0.75 -3.09 21.73
N LEU A 437 -1.68 -2.17 21.46
CA LEU A 437 -2.12 -1.18 22.43
C LEU A 437 -3.06 -1.85 23.44
N THR A 438 -2.71 -1.87 24.71
CA THR A 438 -3.59 -2.46 25.74
C THR A 438 -4.89 -1.64 25.88
N PRO A 439 -6.06 -2.25 26.09
CA PRO A 439 -7.36 -1.56 26.00
C PRO A 439 -7.55 -0.36 26.96
N SER A 440 -6.88 -0.33 28.11
CA SER A 440 -7.01 0.76 29.08
C SER A 440 -6.32 2.04 28.61
N GLY A 441 -7.01 2.83 27.80
CA GLY A 441 -6.65 4.21 27.47
C GLY A 441 -5.59 4.39 26.37
N LEU A 442 -5.14 3.33 25.69
CA LEU A 442 -4.20 3.44 24.55
C LEU A 442 -4.88 3.24 23.19
N GLN A 443 -5.84 2.32 23.10
CA GLN A 443 -6.56 2.02 21.86
C GLN A 443 -7.52 3.13 21.46
N LEU A 444 -7.94 3.10 20.19
CA LEU A 444 -9.11 3.83 19.69
C LEU A 444 -10.33 3.50 20.55
N GLU A 445 -11.13 4.50 20.85
CA GLU A 445 -12.32 4.34 21.69
C GLU A 445 -13.46 3.64 20.94
N ASN A 446 -14.10 2.65 21.58
CA ASN A 446 -15.31 1.97 21.10
C ASN A 446 -15.21 1.35 19.69
N VAL A 447 -14.01 1.01 19.22
CA VAL A 447 -13.85 0.29 17.93
C VAL A 447 -13.74 -1.21 18.15
N GLU A 448 -14.47 -1.98 17.36
CA GLU A 448 -14.34 -3.44 17.34
C GLU A 448 -13.32 -3.89 16.31
N TRP A 449 -12.54 -4.92 16.65
CA TRP A 449 -11.48 -5.43 15.77
C TRP A 449 -11.96 -5.80 14.37
N LYS A 450 -13.10 -6.51 14.25
CA LYS A 450 -13.70 -6.88 12.95
C LYS A 450 -13.95 -5.70 12.00
N GLY A 451 -14.27 -4.52 12.56
CA GLY A 451 -14.42 -3.28 11.79
C GLY A 451 -13.07 -2.79 11.28
N LEU A 452 -12.04 -2.84 12.14
CA LEU A 452 -10.66 -2.54 11.75
C LEU A 452 -10.11 -3.56 10.75
N GLU A 453 -10.43 -4.85 10.83
CA GLU A 453 -9.95 -5.87 9.87
C GLU A 453 -10.37 -5.51 8.42
N SER A 454 -11.63 -5.11 8.25
CA SER A 454 -12.15 -4.66 6.95
C SER A 454 -11.48 -3.37 6.51
N PHE A 455 -11.23 -2.43 7.42
CA PHE A 455 -10.58 -1.16 7.09
C PHE A 455 -9.08 -1.30 6.80
N ILE A 456 -8.36 -2.13 7.55
CA ILE A 456 -6.95 -2.53 7.32
C ILE A 456 -6.81 -3.13 5.92
N THR A 457 -7.73 -4.02 5.56
CA THR A 457 -7.78 -4.62 4.22
C THR A 457 -7.98 -3.54 3.15
N ALA A 458 -8.88 -2.59 3.35
CA ALA A 458 -9.10 -1.46 2.45
C ALA A 458 -7.86 -0.55 2.34
N LEU A 459 -7.21 -0.18 3.45
CA LEU A 459 -5.99 0.64 3.48
C LEU A 459 -4.82 0.00 2.73
N GLY A 460 -4.78 -1.34 2.64
CA GLY A 460 -3.80 -2.04 1.82
C GLY A 460 -3.96 -1.82 0.31
N THR A 461 -5.12 -1.34 -0.14
CA THR A 461 -5.47 -1.13 -1.56
C THR A 461 -5.26 0.28 -2.08
N ASP A 462 -4.76 1.22 -1.26
CA ASP A 462 -4.47 2.59 -1.70
C ASP A 462 -3.43 2.59 -2.84
N THR A 463 -3.55 3.56 -3.74
CA THR A 463 -2.75 3.62 -4.96
C THR A 463 -1.34 4.15 -4.74
N ALA A 464 -1.06 4.88 -3.65
CA ALA A 464 0.28 5.37 -3.37
C ALA A 464 1.16 4.28 -2.76
N ARG A 465 2.18 3.88 -3.51
CA ARG A 465 3.06 2.74 -3.18
C ARG A 465 4.50 3.18 -2.92
N TYR A 466 4.71 4.34 -2.28
CA TYR A 466 6.06 4.84 -1.98
C TYR A 466 6.88 3.89 -1.10
N ILE A 467 6.25 3.17 -0.16
CA ILE A 467 6.93 2.14 0.64
C ILE A 467 7.40 0.97 -0.24
N ASP A 468 6.59 0.55 -1.21
CA ASP A 468 6.95 -0.50 -2.16
C ASP A 468 8.15 -0.06 -3.01
N VAL A 469 8.10 1.17 -3.53
CA VAL A 469 9.19 1.78 -4.31
C VAL A 469 10.47 1.84 -3.48
N ALA A 470 10.37 2.19 -2.19
CA ALA A 470 11.51 2.19 -1.27
C ALA A 470 12.07 0.78 -1.05
N ILE A 471 11.23 -0.21 -0.76
CA ILE A 471 11.65 -1.61 -0.53
C ILE A 471 12.30 -2.20 -1.78
N GLU A 472 11.72 -1.97 -2.96
CA GLU A 472 12.31 -2.36 -4.25
C GLU A 472 13.66 -1.67 -4.46
N THR A 473 13.72 -0.36 -4.28
CA THR A 473 14.94 0.42 -4.53
C THR A 473 16.10 0.03 -3.62
N LEU A 474 15.80 -0.35 -2.38
CA LEU A 474 16.78 -0.81 -1.39
C LEU A 474 17.11 -2.31 -1.52
N GLY A 475 16.52 -3.02 -2.49
CA GLY A 475 16.79 -4.43 -2.72
C GLY A 475 16.33 -5.34 -1.58
N LEU A 476 15.25 -4.97 -0.90
CA LEU A 476 14.77 -5.66 0.31
C LEU A 476 13.68 -6.70 0.03
N VAL A 477 13.16 -6.78 -1.20
CA VAL A 477 11.97 -7.56 -1.57
C VAL A 477 12.06 -9.04 -1.17
N ASN A 478 13.21 -9.70 -1.32
CA ASN A 478 13.35 -11.13 -1.00
C ASN A 478 13.89 -11.39 0.42
N VAL A 479 14.12 -10.36 1.21
CA VAL A 479 14.67 -10.45 2.57
C VAL A 479 13.77 -9.81 3.61
N ILE A 480 12.49 -9.63 3.28
CA ILE A 480 11.44 -9.29 4.23
C ILE A 480 10.35 -10.36 4.20
N SER A 481 9.75 -10.61 5.37
CA SER A 481 8.61 -11.50 5.49
C SER A 481 7.46 -10.83 6.28
N SER A 482 6.25 -11.36 6.12
CA SER A 482 5.02 -10.84 6.74
C SER A 482 4.77 -9.33 6.55
N PRO A 483 4.91 -8.76 5.33
CA PRO A 483 4.71 -7.33 5.12
C PRO A 483 3.28 -6.89 5.38
N VAL A 484 3.11 -5.71 5.96
CA VAL A 484 1.86 -4.97 6.09
C VAL A 484 2.18 -3.53 5.69
N ILE A 485 1.45 -3.02 4.70
CA ILE A 485 1.59 -1.65 4.20
C ILE A 485 0.18 -1.07 4.10
N LEU A 486 -0.19 -0.23 5.05
CA LEU A 486 -1.45 0.50 5.07
C LEU A 486 -1.13 1.93 4.64
N SER A 487 -1.82 2.49 3.66
CA SER A 487 -1.51 3.86 3.23
C SER A 487 -2.73 4.67 2.84
N LYS A 488 -2.54 5.98 2.80
CA LYS A 488 -3.45 6.91 2.15
C LYS A 488 -2.65 8.08 1.57
N LEU A 489 -2.97 8.42 0.33
CA LEU A 489 -2.47 9.65 -0.30
C LEU A 489 -3.47 10.81 -0.25
N GLY A 490 -2.92 12.02 -0.29
CA GLY A 490 -3.57 13.26 -0.66
C GLY A 490 -2.81 13.95 -1.79
N TYR A 491 -3.49 14.29 -2.87
CA TYR A 491 -2.94 15.10 -3.97
C TYR A 491 -3.98 16.12 -4.42
N GLY A 492 -3.52 17.34 -4.68
CA GLY A 492 -4.32 18.48 -5.09
C GLY A 492 -3.40 19.66 -5.41
N ASN A 493 -3.99 20.78 -5.83
CA ASN A 493 -3.25 21.98 -6.22
C ASN A 493 -2.37 22.58 -5.09
N GLU A 494 -2.45 22.03 -3.88
CA GLU A 494 -1.83 22.59 -2.68
C GLU A 494 -0.74 21.74 -2.03
N ALA A 495 -0.53 20.46 -2.37
CA ALA A 495 0.59 19.62 -1.88
C ALA A 495 0.42 18.13 -2.28
N LEU A 496 1.47 17.35 -2.04
CA LEU A 496 1.38 15.91 -1.85
C LEU A 496 1.44 15.57 -0.36
N VAL A 497 0.53 14.71 0.09
CA VAL A 497 0.50 14.19 1.45
C VAL A 497 0.49 12.67 1.39
N TYR A 498 1.38 12.04 2.13
CA TYR A 498 1.47 10.58 2.22
C TYR A 498 1.47 10.15 3.67
N VAL A 499 0.51 9.32 4.06
CA VAL A 499 0.49 8.65 5.36
C VAL A 499 0.54 7.14 5.15
N ALA A 500 1.39 6.45 5.91
CA ALA A 500 1.46 5.00 5.87
C ALA A 500 1.84 4.39 7.22
N PHE A 501 1.23 3.26 7.56
CA PHE A 501 1.71 2.31 8.55
C PHE A 501 2.41 1.15 7.85
N VAL A 502 3.55 0.74 8.40
CA VAL A 502 4.37 -0.33 7.85
C VAL A 502 4.78 -1.29 8.95
N GLN A 503 4.70 -2.59 8.66
CA GLN A 503 5.27 -3.64 9.49
C GLN A 503 5.84 -4.75 8.60
N PHE A 504 7.03 -5.23 8.89
CA PHE A 504 7.59 -6.46 8.28
C PHE A 504 8.67 -7.04 9.19
N VAL A 505 8.96 -8.32 9.01
CA VAL A 505 10.16 -8.95 9.57
C VAL A 505 11.29 -8.78 8.57
N ASP A 506 12.33 -8.09 8.98
CA ASP A 506 13.56 -7.86 8.25
C ASP A 506 14.54 -9.01 8.49
N GLU A 507 14.91 -9.71 7.42
CA GLU A 507 15.76 -10.91 7.43
C GLU A 507 17.03 -10.70 6.59
N HIS A 508 17.39 -9.44 6.27
CA HIS A 508 18.56 -9.16 5.43
C HIS A 508 19.88 -9.57 6.08
N ILE A 509 19.91 -9.66 7.42
CA ILE A 509 21.02 -10.23 8.18
C ILE A 509 20.67 -11.68 8.51
N PRO A 510 21.34 -12.67 7.89
CA PRO A 510 21.05 -14.07 8.13
C PRO A 510 21.12 -14.44 9.61
N GLY A 511 20.09 -15.12 10.12
CA GLY A 511 20.02 -15.57 11.51
C GLY A 511 19.70 -14.48 12.54
N SER A 512 19.42 -13.24 12.11
CA SER A 512 19.06 -12.13 13.00
C SER A 512 17.80 -11.39 12.51
N PRO A 513 16.64 -12.08 12.42
CA PRO A 513 15.41 -11.45 12.00
C PRO A 513 15.00 -10.34 12.98
N LYS A 514 14.54 -9.20 12.47
CA LYS A 514 14.11 -8.05 13.27
C LYS A 514 12.76 -7.54 12.81
N LEU A 515 11.86 -7.25 13.74
CA LEU A 515 10.64 -6.52 13.38
C LEU A 515 10.98 -5.08 13.05
N ARG A 516 10.54 -4.62 11.87
CA ARG A 516 10.48 -3.20 11.52
C ARG A 516 9.03 -2.81 11.54
N THR A 517 8.66 -1.90 12.45
CA THR A 517 7.30 -1.36 12.50
C THR A 517 7.32 0.14 12.74
N PHE A 518 6.62 0.88 11.90
CA PHE A 518 6.65 2.33 11.91
C PHE A 518 5.45 2.94 11.20
N THR A 519 5.19 4.22 11.48
CA THR A 519 4.24 5.06 10.77
C THR A 519 4.95 6.29 10.23
N ILE A 520 4.59 6.72 9.03
CA ILE A 520 5.06 7.97 8.43
C ILE A 520 3.86 8.81 8.00
N ALA A 521 3.96 10.12 8.17
CA ALA A 521 3.08 11.10 7.56
C ALA A 521 3.96 12.25 7.06
N LEU A 522 3.98 12.48 5.75
CA LEU A 522 4.82 13.47 5.09
C LEU A 522 3.94 14.38 4.23
N ARG A 523 4.29 15.67 4.17
CA ARG A 523 3.67 16.65 3.30
C ARG A 523 4.74 17.43 2.55
N THR A 524 4.51 17.66 1.26
CA THR A 524 5.37 18.51 0.43
C THR A 524 4.96 19.97 0.51
N ASP A 525 5.84 20.84 0.03
CA ASP A 525 5.53 22.24 -0.21
C ASP A 525 4.28 22.43 -1.08
N LYS A 526 3.60 23.56 -0.84
CA LYS A 526 2.49 23.97 -1.69
C LYS A 526 3.00 24.25 -3.09
N ASN A 527 2.35 23.65 -4.09
CA ASN A 527 2.68 23.95 -5.48
C ASN A 527 2.41 25.44 -5.73
N PRO A 528 3.36 26.20 -6.30
CA PRO A 528 3.09 27.58 -6.67
C PRO A 528 1.98 27.62 -7.74
N PRO A 529 1.08 28.62 -7.71
CA PRO A 529 -0.08 28.68 -8.62
C PRO A 529 0.28 28.62 -10.11
N ASP A 530 1.48 29.08 -10.47
CA ASP A 530 1.89 29.33 -11.86
C ASP A 530 2.93 28.32 -12.41
N ALA A 531 3.34 27.32 -11.62
CA ALA A 531 4.28 26.29 -12.08
C ALA A 531 3.98 24.93 -11.45
N SER A 532 3.77 23.90 -12.27
CA SER A 532 3.65 22.54 -11.74
C SER A 532 4.98 22.09 -11.13
N GLN A 533 4.95 21.80 -9.83
CA GLN A 533 6.01 21.10 -9.11
C GLN A 533 5.58 19.65 -8.78
N ALA A 534 4.48 19.14 -9.35
CA ALA A 534 3.92 17.86 -8.96
C ALA A 534 4.90 16.68 -9.18
N ILE A 535 5.59 16.65 -10.33
CA ILE A 535 6.62 15.64 -10.63
C ILE A 535 7.82 15.78 -9.66
N PRO A 536 8.47 16.96 -9.53
CA PRO A 536 9.50 17.16 -8.51
C PRO A 536 9.08 16.73 -7.09
N SER A 537 7.85 17.04 -6.68
CA SER A 537 7.31 16.68 -5.37
C SER A 537 7.08 15.17 -5.22
N ASP A 538 6.63 14.47 -6.27
CA ASP A 538 6.49 13.01 -6.32
C ASP A 538 7.84 12.32 -6.13
N THR A 539 8.87 12.76 -6.86
CA THR A 539 10.25 12.27 -6.69
C THR A 539 10.81 12.56 -5.30
N LYS A 540 10.62 13.78 -4.77
CA LYS A 540 11.08 14.14 -3.42
C LYS A 540 10.41 13.29 -2.35
N MET A 541 9.09 13.05 -2.48
CA MET A 541 8.34 12.17 -1.58
C MET A 541 8.89 10.74 -1.64
N ALA A 542 9.07 10.18 -2.83
CA ALA A 542 9.64 8.84 -3.00
C ALA A 542 11.05 8.74 -2.39
N ALA A 543 11.91 9.74 -2.60
CA ALA A 543 13.26 9.77 -2.04
C ALA A 543 13.25 9.90 -0.51
N ALA A 544 12.38 10.75 0.05
CA ALA A 544 12.22 10.92 1.49
C ALA A 544 11.78 9.62 2.16
N VAL A 545 10.76 8.95 1.61
CA VAL A 545 10.28 7.65 2.11
C VAL A 545 11.39 6.60 2.01
N THR A 546 12.14 6.57 0.90
CA THR A 546 13.26 5.64 0.70
C THR A 546 14.34 5.82 1.76
N GLU A 547 14.75 7.06 2.03
CA GLU A 547 15.79 7.34 3.03
C GLU A 547 15.32 7.02 4.45
N ILE A 548 14.05 7.29 4.79
CA ILE A 548 13.47 6.90 6.09
C ILE A 548 13.51 5.38 6.24
N VAL A 549 13.01 4.62 5.25
CA VAL A 549 13.02 3.14 5.28
C VAL A 549 14.46 2.61 5.42
N ARG A 550 15.40 3.18 4.65
CA ARG A 550 16.81 2.81 4.72
C ARG A 550 17.37 2.99 6.12
N ARG A 551 17.15 4.14 6.77
CA ARG A 551 17.64 4.41 8.14
C ARG A 551 17.00 3.50 9.18
N ILE A 552 15.71 3.17 9.03
CA ILE A 552 15.03 2.21 9.92
C ILE A 552 15.67 0.81 9.80
N VAL A 553 15.89 0.33 8.57
CA VAL A 553 16.43 -1.02 8.31
C VAL A 553 17.91 -1.12 8.69
N THR A 554 18.70 -0.08 8.41
CA THR A 554 20.14 -0.02 8.71
C THR A 554 20.45 0.43 10.13
N GLU A 555 19.44 0.86 10.89
CA GLU A 555 19.56 1.38 12.27
C GLU A 555 20.53 2.56 12.40
N GLU A 556 20.69 3.34 11.32
CA GLU A 556 21.51 4.54 11.32
C GLU A 556 20.84 5.70 12.06
N ALA A 557 21.65 6.65 12.53
CA ALA A 557 21.13 7.86 13.13
C ALA A 557 20.20 8.60 12.15
N PHE A 558 19.14 9.23 12.67
CA PHE A 558 18.24 10.08 11.91
C PHE A 558 18.82 11.50 11.79
#